data_AF-A0A0N5D326-F1
#
_entry.id   AF-A0A0N5D326-F1
#
_cell.length_a   1.000
_cell.length_b   1.000
_cell.length_c   1.000
_cell.angle_alpha   90.00
_cell.angle_beta   90.00
_cell.angle_gamma   90.00
#
_symmetry.space_group_name_H-M   'P 1'
#
loop_
_entity.id
_entity.type
_entity.pdbx_description
1 polymer ?
#
loop_
_entity_poly.entity_id
_entity_poly.type
_entity_poly.pdbx_seq_one_letter_code
_entity_poly.pdbx_strand_id
1 'polypeptide(L)'
;MFFIIGLSNSISLMRKFHSLPKIPYIPPAKHRKQHTGDLETNFDPCKIMQFCQNGGTCVSKKGSCWCKQGFTGSLCEYSEELRQCEEEYCLHKGIGRLIKSSNNTTKCECECQKYHAGKRVSSQRICKNPL
;
A
#
# COMPACT_ATOMS: atom_id res chain seq x y z
N MET A 1 67.23 -4.01 -27.37
CA MET A 1 66.66 -5.37 -27.23
C MET A 1 65.97 -5.44 -25.87
N PHE A 2 64.75 -6.00 -25.84
CA PHE A 2 63.85 -6.30 -24.71
C PHE A 2 62.74 -5.30 -24.33
N PHE A 3 61.52 -5.79 -24.61
CA PHE A 3 60.17 -5.43 -24.18
C PHE A 3 60.03 -5.54 -22.63
N ILE A 4 59.00 -5.02 -21.94
CA ILE A 4 57.66 -5.65 -21.72
C ILE A 4 56.65 -4.62 -21.14
N ILE A 5 55.40 -4.89 -21.49
CA ILE A 5 54.08 -4.27 -21.28
C ILE A 5 53.59 -4.42 -19.81
N GLY A 6 52.75 -3.50 -19.29
CA GLY A 6 51.93 -3.76 -18.08
C GLY A 6 51.33 -2.48 -17.46
N LEU A 7 50.20 -1.98 -17.94
CA LEU A 7 48.82 -2.21 -17.45
C LEU A 7 48.46 -1.49 -16.13
N SER A 8 47.45 -0.64 -16.27
CA SER A 8 46.70 0.15 -15.28
C SER A 8 46.34 -0.60 -14.00
N ASN A 9 46.75 -0.06 -12.86
CA ASN A 9 46.32 -0.52 -11.54
C ASN A 9 44.89 -0.01 -11.23
N SER A 10 43.88 -0.71 -11.73
CA SER A 10 42.49 -0.57 -11.30
C SER A 10 42.21 -1.53 -10.14
N ILE A 11 42.50 -1.13 -8.90
CA ILE A 11 42.19 -1.94 -7.72
C ILE A 11 40.68 -1.86 -7.46
N SER A 12 39.92 -2.80 -8.04
CA SER A 12 38.51 -2.99 -7.75
C SER A 12 38.35 -3.76 -6.43
N LEU A 13 38.08 -3.04 -5.33
CA LEU A 13 37.77 -3.64 -4.02
C LEU A 13 36.31 -4.12 -3.98
N MET A 14 35.98 -5.16 -4.75
CA MET A 14 34.75 -5.92 -4.53
C MET A 14 34.98 -6.86 -3.33
N ARG A 15 34.22 -6.66 -2.23
CA ARG A 15 34.22 -7.58 -1.08
C ARG A 15 33.86 -8.98 -1.60
N LYS A 16 34.78 -9.94 -1.48
CA LYS A 16 34.54 -11.35 -1.84
C LYS A 16 33.44 -11.94 -0.93
N PHE A 17 32.20 -11.94 -1.38
CA PHE A 17 31.05 -12.59 -0.73
C PHE A 17 31.01 -14.11 -0.99
N HIS A 18 32.17 -14.77 -1.06
CA HIS A 18 32.25 -16.20 -1.40
C HIS A 18 32.13 -17.13 -0.17
N SER A 19 32.01 -16.56 1.02
CA SER A 19 31.96 -17.29 2.29
C SER A 19 30.74 -16.93 3.15
N LEU A 20 29.66 -16.42 2.55
CA LEU A 20 28.40 -16.26 3.27
C LEU A 20 27.79 -17.66 3.56
N PRO A 21 27.37 -17.93 4.80
CA PRO A 21 26.66 -19.17 5.11
C PRO A 21 25.38 -19.25 4.29
N LYS A 22 25.08 -20.43 3.74
CA LYS A 22 23.83 -20.66 3.03
C LYS A 22 22.66 -20.37 3.96
N ILE A 23 21.73 -19.53 3.52
CA ILE A 23 20.49 -19.28 4.26
C ILE A 23 19.78 -20.63 4.40
N PRO A 24 19.48 -21.09 5.62
CA PRO A 24 18.76 -22.33 5.82
C PRO A 24 17.38 -22.23 5.15
N TYR A 25 16.99 -23.29 4.44
CA TYR A 25 15.72 -23.33 3.74
C TYR A 25 14.57 -23.29 4.74
N ILE A 26 13.75 -22.23 4.67
CA ILE A 26 12.51 -22.11 5.42
C ILE A 26 11.41 -22.71 4.52
N PRO A 27 10.74 -23.81 4.92
CA PRO A 27 9.67 -24.37 4.12
C PRO A 27 8.53 -23.35 3.96
N PRO A 28 7.79 -23.39 2.83
CA PRO A 28 6.66 -22.49 2.62
C PRO A 28 5.70 -22.63 3.79
N ALA A 29 5.17 -21.50 4.25
CA ALA A 29 4.14 -21.48 5.27
C ALA A 29 3.00 -22.39 4.81
N LYS A 30 2.85 -23.56 5.45
CA LYS A 30 1.66 -24.37 5.26
C LYS A 30 0.52 -23.46 5.65
N HIS A 31 -0.42 -23.21 4.72
CA HIS A 31 -1.66 -22.52 5.05
C HIS A 31 -2.19 -23.19 6.30
N ARG A 32 -2.22 -22.46 7.42
CA ARG A 32 -2.91 -22.90 8.62
C ARG A 32 -4.34 -23.08 8.15
N LYS A 33 -4.79 -24.32 7.95
CA LYS A 33 -6.21 -24.59 7.86
C LYS A 33 -6.75 -24.06 9.17
N GLN A 34 -7.40 -22.92 9.11
CA GLN A 34 -8.14 -22.39 10.22
C GLN A 34 -9.28 -23.38 10.39
N HIS A 35 -9.01 -24.42 11.18
CA HIS A 35 -10.06 -25.27 11.71
C HIS A 35 -10.79 -24.35 12.68
N THR A 36 -11.68 -23.52 12.15
CA THR A 36 -12.75 -22.91 12.92
C THR A 36 -13.62 -24.08 13.31
N GLY A 37 -13.24 -24.77 14.38
CA GLY A 37 -14.20 -25.57 15.11
C GLY A 37 -15.35 -24.63 15.45
N ASP A 38 -16.56 -25.03 15.08
CA ASP A 38 -17.79 -24.40 15.52
C ASP A 38 -17.86 -24.52 17.05
N LEU A 39 -17.14 -23.64 17.74
CA LEU A 39 -17.50 -23.26 19.08
C LEU A 39 -18.42 -22.07 18.87
N GLU A 40 -19.72 -22.29 19.10
CA GLU A 40 -20.72 -21.23 19.24
C GLU A 40 -20.36 -20.38 20.45
N THR A 41 -19.30 -19.59 20.32
CA THR A 41 -19.02 -18.50 21.24
C THR A 41 -20.08 -17.46 20.94
N ASN A 42 -20.80 -17.04 21.98
CA ASN A 42 -21.76 -15.95 21.94
C ASN A 42 -21.02 -14.60 21.79
N PHE A 43 -19.96 -14.58 20.98
CA PHE A 43 -19.10 -13.45 20.72
C PHE A 43 -19.72 -12.64 19.60
N ASP A 44 -20.43 -11.58 19.98
CA ASP A 44 -20.98 -10.61 19.04
C ASP A 44 -20.09 -9.36 19.05
N PRO A 45 -19.19 -9.20 18.07
CA PRO A 45 -18.30 -8.05 17.99
C PRO A 45 -19.07 -6.73 17.94
N CYS A 46 -20.28 -6.70 17.37
CA CYS A 46 -21.11 -5.49 17.36
C CYS A 46 -21.61 -5.05 18.74
N LYS A 47 -21.70 -5.99 19.70
CA LYS A 47 -22.12 -5.69 21.09
C LYS A 47 -20.95 -5.35 21.99
N ILE A 48 -19.75 -5.81 21.63
CA ILE A 48 -18.57 -5.72 22.47
C ILE A 48 -17.70 -4.51 22.07
N MET A 49 -17.66 -4.16 20.78
CA MET A 49 -16.77 -3.13 20.25
C MET A 49 -17.51 -2.16 19.33
N GLN A 50 -17.19 -0.86 19.46
CA GLN A 50 -17.55 0.14 18.46
C GLN A 50 -16.37 0.42 17.54
N PHE A 51 -16.34 -0.31 16.42
CA PHE A 51 -15.31 -0.14 15.38
C PHE A 51 -15.83 0.55 14.11
N CYS A 52 -17.15 0.64 13.93
CA CYS A 52 -17.73 1.39 12.82
C CYS A 52 -17.59 2.90 13.07
N GLN A 53 -16.83 3.57 12.21
CA GLN A 53 -16.59 5.01 12.26
C GLN A 53 -17.68 5.79 11.52
N ASN A 54 -17.64 7.12 11.64
CA ASN A 54 -18.46 8.06 10.87
C ASN A 54 -19.98 7.77 10.91
N GLY A 55 -20.47 7.23 12.02
CA GLY A 55 -21.88 6.90 12.21
C GLY A 55 -22.33 5.64 11.45
N GLY A 56 -21.41 4.75 11.09
CA GLY A 56 -21.74 3.43 10.56
C GLY A 56 -22.45 2.55 11.59
N THR A 57 -23.38 1.71 11.12
CA THR A 57 -24.15 0.78 11.96
C THR A 57 -23.56 -0.62 11.88
N CYS A 58 -23.28 -1.26 13.01
CA CYS A 58 -22.79 -2.64 13.00
C CYS A 58 -23.96 -3.62 12.80
N VAL A 59 -23.88 -4.51 11.81
CA VAL A 59 -25.03 -5.32 11.34
C VAL A 59 -24.82 -6.83 11.39
N SER A 60 -23.68 -7.34 11.87
CA SER A 60 -23.39 -8.78 11.83
C SER A 60 -22.52 -9.25 12.98
N LYS A 61 -22.78 -10.48 13.48
CA LYS A 61 -21.88 -11.19 14.41
C LYS A 61 -20.48 -11.46 13.83
N LYS A 62 -20.28 -11.29 12.53
CA LYS A 62 -18.96 -11.29 11.89
C LYS A 62 -18.21 -9.96 12.01
N GLY A 63 -18.87 -8.92 12.53
CA GLY A 63 -18.31 -7.59 12.72
C GLY A 63 -18.27 -6.76 11.44
N SER A 64 -19.39 -6.68 10.72
CA SER A 64 -19.50 -5.88 9.49
C SER A 64 -20.22 -4.56 9.74
N CYS A 65 -19.73 -3.48 9.15
CA CYS A 65 -20.32 -2.15 9.24
C CYS A 65 -21.18 -1.84 8.02
N TRP A 66 -22.30 -1.16 8.27
CA TRP A 66 -23.14 -0.54 7.26
C TRP A 66 -22.90 0.96 7.30
N CYS A 67 -22.32 1.48 6.23
CA CYS A 67 -21.86 2.87 6.21
C CYS A 67 -23.00 3.83 5.87
N LYS A 68 -22.97 4.99 6.53
CA LYS A 68 -23.85 6.11 6.20
C LYS A 68 -23.50 6.65 4.81
N GLN A 69 -24.47 7.26 4.13
CA GLN A 69 -24.25 7.85 2.80
C GLN A 69 -23.05 8.80 2.81
N GLY A 70 -22.17 8.64 1.83
CA GLY A 70 -20.93 9.41 1.73
C GLY A 70 -19.76 8.82 2.52
N PHE A 71 -19.88 7.62 3.09
CA PHE A 71 -18.78 6.89 3.74
C PHE A 71 -18.67 5.45 3.24
N THR A 72 -17.44 4.92 3.30
CA THR A 72 -17.02 3.65 2.72
C THR A 72 -15.82 3.08 3.48
N GLY A 73 -15.39 1.87 3.11
CA GLY A 73 -14.38 1.11 3.83
C GLY A 73 -14.99 0.06 4.78
N SER A 74 -14.12 -0.82 5.29
CA SER A 74 -14.54 -1.95 6.12
C SER A 74 -15.11 -1.52 7.48
N LEU A 75 -14.65 -0.36 7.97
CA LEU A 75 -15.03 0.27 9.22
C LEU A 75 -15.73 1.62 8.97
N CYS A 76 -16.14 1.93 7.73
CA CYS A 76 -16.65 3.24 7.34
C CYS A 76 -15.67 4.40 7.63
N GLU A 77 -14.38 4.11 7.56
CA GLU A 77 -13.28 5.02 7.89
C GLU A 77 -13.00 6.06 6.79
N TYR A 78 -13.48 5.81 5.56
CA TYR A 78 -13.26 6.69 4.42
C TYR A 78 -14.55 7.43 4.06
N SER A 79 -14.48 8.70 3.64
CA SER A 79 -15.62 9.31 2.94
C SER A 79 -15.58 8.93 1.45
N GLU A 80 -16.72 8.90 0.77
CA GLU A 80 -16.81 8.69 -0.68
C GLU A 80 -16.02 9.77 -1.46
N GLU A 81 -15.85 10.95 -0.88
CA GLU A 81 -14.94 11.98 -1.39
C GLU A 81 -13.46 11.51 -1.41
N LEU A 82 -13.07 10.62 -0.47
CA LEU A 82 -11.74 10.01 -0.40
C LEU A 82 -11.59 8.82 -1.35
N ARG A 83 -12.64 8.00 -1.51
CA ARG A 83 -12.61 6.78 -2.35
C ARG A 83 -12.23 7.10 -3.80
N GLN A 84 -12.73 8.25 -4.27
CA GLN A 84 -12.40 8.73 -5.60
C GLN A 84 -10.89 8.94 -5.76
N CYS A 85 -10.18 9.37 -4.70
CA CYS A 85 -8.75 9.71 -4.72
C CYS A 85 -7.84 8.52 -5.05
N GLU A 86 -8.04 7.41 -4.35
CA GLU A 86 -7.13 6.27 -4.35
C GLU A 86 -7.37 5.33 -5.54
N GLU A 87 -8.62 5.18 -5.99
CA GLU A 87 -8.95 4.27 -7.08
C GLU A 87 -8.92 4.97 -8.45
N GLU A 88 -9.68 6.05 -8.64
CA GLU A 88 -9.96 6.57 -9.99
C GLU A 88 -9.44 7.98 -10.29
N TYR A 89 -9.13 8.77 -9.27
CA TYR A 89 -8.77 10.17 -9.45
C TYR A 89 -7.45 10.31 -10.21
N CYS A 90 -6.48 9.44 -9.94
CA CYS A 90 -5.19 9.36 -10.61
C CYS A 90 -5.19 8.40 -11.83
N LEU A 91 -6.37 8.03 -12.34
CA LEU A 91 -6.58 7.25 -13.57
C LEU A 91 -5.82 5.92 -13.63
N HIS A 92 -5.58 5.27 -12.48
CA HIS A 92 -4.71 4.08 -12.35
C HIS A 92 -3.27 4.25 -12.88
N LYS A 93 -2.85 5.49 -13.18
CA LYS A 93 -1.51 5.84 -13.68
C LYS A 93 -0.64 6.45 -12.57
N GLY A 94 -1.12 6.38 -11.33
CA GLY A 94 -0.48 6.92 -10.15
C GLY A 94 -1.21 6.50 -8.88
N ILE A 95 -0.63 6.82 -7.73
CA ILE A 95 -1.21 6.61 -6.40
C ILE A 95 -1.70 7.97 -5.88
N GLY A 96 -2.95 8.02 -5.41
CA GLY A 96 -3.54 9.21 -4.80
C GLY A 96 -3.23 9.30 -3.31
N ARG A 97 -2.81 10.49 -2.83
CA ARG A 97 -2.68 10.84 -1.41
C ARG A 97 -3.53 12.06 -1.09
N LEU A 98 -4.09 12.07 0.12
CA LEU A 98 -4.89 13.16 0.62
C LEU A 98 -4.02 14.14 1.40
N ILE A 99 -4.05 15.40 1.00
CA ILE A 99 -3.34 16.49 1.66
C ILE A 99 -4.35 17.50 2.24
N LYS A 100 -4.10 17.97 3.47
CA LYS A 100 -4.90 19.03 4.08
C LYS A 100 -4.43 20.38 3.52
N SER A 101 -5.34 21.11 2.87
CA SER A 101 -5.08 22.45 2.36
C SER A 101 -5.33 23.52 3.42
N SER A 102 -4.74 24.71 3.24
CA SER A 102 -4.81 25.85 4.15
C SER A 102 -6.24 26.28 4.53
N ASN A 103 -7.24 25.95 3.72
CA ASN A 103 -8.65 26.25 3.98
C ASN A 103 -9.39 25.12 4.71
N ASN A 104 -8.66 24.24 5.41
CA ASN A 104 -9.21 23.02 6.03
C ASN A 104 -9.89 22.05 5.05
N THR A 105 -9.67 22.24 3.75
CA THR A 105 -10.20 21.39 2.67
C THR A 105 -9.20 20.30 2.32
N THR A 106 -9.67 19.06 2.20
CA THR A 106 -8.85 17.94 1.76
C THR A 106 -8.71 17.95 0.24
N LYS A 107 -7.49 17.84 -0.28
CA LYS A 107 -7.21 17.79 -1.73
C LYS A 107 -6.47 16.50 -2.07
N CYS A 108 -6.79 15.95 -3.23
CA CYS A 108 -6.06 14.82 -3.80
C CYS A 108 -4.81 15.27 -4.55
N GLU A 109 -3.69 14.68 -4.18
CA GLU A 109 -2.39 14.79 -4.85
C GLU A 109 -1.99 13.41 -5.39
N CYS A 110 -1.54 13.37 -6.64
CA CYS A 110 -1.13 12.12 -7.28
C CYS A 110 0.39 12.02 -7.32
N GLU A 111 0.91 10.85 -6.93
CA GLU A 111 2.24 10.38 -7.30
C GLU A 111 2.12 9.59 -8.61
N CYS A 112 2.83 10.02 -9.65
CA CYS A 112 2.65 9.51 -11.00
C CYS A 112 3.70 8.48 -11.42
N GLN A 113 3.29 7.56 -12.30
CA GLN A 113 4.22 6.69 -13.02
C GLN A 113 5.05 7.48 -14.04
N LYS A 114 6.20 6.92 -14.47
CA LYS A 114 7.07 7.55 -15.46
C LYS A 114 6.30 7.87 -16.75
N TYR A 115 6.55 9.06 -17.30
CA TYR A 115 5.87 9.59 -18.50
C TYR A 115 4.36 9.84 -18.38
N HIS A 116 3.83 9.89 -17.16
CA HIS A 116 2.49 10.40 -16.90
C HIS A 116 2.52 11.60 -15.93
N ALA A 117 1.72 12.63 -16.21
CA ALA A 117 1.74 13.88 -15.45
C ALA A 117 0.39 14.60 -15.46
N GLY A 118 0.31 15.69 -14.69
CA GLY A 118 -0.89 16.52 -14.53
C GLY A 118 -1.65 16.20 -13.24
N LYS A 119 -2.62 17.05 -12.90
CA LYS A 119 -3.36 17.01 -11.62
C LYS A 119 -4.04 15.65 -11.33
N ARG A 120 -4.42 14.94 -12.38
CA ARG A 120 -5.06 13.61 -12.37
C ARG A 120 -4.28 12.58 -13.17
N VAL A 121 -3.01 12.86 -13.48
CA VAL A 121 -2.15 11.95 -14.26
C VAL A 121 -2.73 11.64 -15.66
N SER A 122 -3.39 12.63 -16.27
CA SER A 122 -4.08 12.50 -17.56
C SER A 122 -3.18 12.79 -18.77
N SER A 123 -2.04 13.44 -18.59
CA SER A 123 -1.12 13.81 -19.67
C SER A 123 0.02 12.80 -19.80
N GLN A 124 0.40 12.45 -21.03
CA GLN A 124 1.59 11.64 -21.30
C GLN A 124 2.83 12.53 -21.41
N ARG A 125 3.37 12.92 -20.26
CA ARG A 125 4.56 13.79 -20.12
C ARG A 125 5.37 13.37 -18.91
N ILE A 126 6.61 13.83 -18.81
CA ILE A 126 7.49 13.48 -17.68
C ILE A 126 6.82 13.87 -16.35
N CYS A 127 6.68 12.88 -15.47
CA CYS A 127 6.14 13.02 -14.13
C CYS A 127 7.03 13.93 -13.29
N LYS A 128 6.41 14.88 -12.57
CA LYS A 128 7.13 15.78 -11.64
C LYS A 128 7.14 15.25 -10.19
N ASN A 129 6.25 14.31 -9.87
CA ASN A 129 6.10 13.71 -8.55
C ASN A 129 6.05 12.18 -8.68
N PRO A 130 7.19 11.51 -8.88
CA PRO A 130 7.24 10.09 -9.15
C PRO A 130 6.89 9.24 -7.92
N LEU A 131 6.38 8.03 -8.17
CA LEU A 131 6.22 6.95 -7.18
C LEU A 131 7.54 6.53 -6.53
#